data_AF-A0A7C9C3X3-F1
#
_entry.id   AF-A0A7C9C3X3-F1
#
_cell.length_a   1.000
_cell.length_b   1.000
_cell.length_c   1.000
_cell.angle_alpha   90.00
_cell.angle_beta   90.00
_cell.angle_gamma   90.00
#
_symmetry.space_group_name_H-M   'P 1'
#
loop_
_entity.id
_entity.type
_entity.pdbx_description
1 polymer ?
#
loop_
_entity_poly.entity_id
_entity_poly.type
_entity_poly.pdbx_seq_one_letter_code
_entity_poly.pdbx_strand_id
1 'polypeptide(L)'
;MKATDVGIRVLATLDARAMRQARDLAGQRAVMAGFATRRAALLMEIGEFEARRTACSMPGSYRPGEWARQCGRLAAIGHEILLREMELTELDERRAQAEDAYRQALAVASHLERRKRKHADRLRQLRRLANAVRERRDESDILDERVNGTSTLY
;
A
#
# COMPACT_ATOMS: atom_id res chain seq x y z
N MET A 1 -35.12 12.71 -7.79
CA MET A 1 -33.64 12.73 -7.81
C MET A 1 -33.16 11.84 -8.95
N LYS A 2 -32.38 12.34 -9.93
CA LYS A 2 -32.08 11.56 -11.15
C LYS A 2 -31.04 10.47 -10.85
N ALA A 3 -31.16 9.30 -11.47
CA ALA A 3 -30.25 8.16 -11.25
C ALA A 3 -28.77 8.49 -11.51
N THR A 4 -28.50 9.46 -12.38
CA THR A 4 -27.16 10.00 -12.65
C THR A 4 -26.56 10.74 -11.45
N ASP A 5 -27.37 11.48 -10.68
CA ASP A 5 -26.89 12.29 -9.55
C ASP A 5 -26.43 11.38 -8.39
N VAL A 6 -27.17 10.29 -8.16
CA VAL A 6 -26.79 9.24 -7.22
C VAL A 6 -25.48 8.58 -7.65
N GLY A 7 -25.33 8.27 -8.95
CA GLY A 7 -24.10 7.70 -9.50
C GLY A 7 -22.87 8.61 -9.31
N ILE A 8 -23.03 9.92 -9.49
CA ILE A 8 -21.95 10.91 -9.26
C ILE A 8 -21.55 10.94 -7.78
N ARG A 9 -22.51 10.97 -6.84
CA ARG A 9 -22.22 10.94 -5.40
C ARG A 9 -21.50 9.66 -4.97
N VAL A 10 -21.89 8.52 -5.52
CA VAL A 10 -21.21 7.24 -5.25
C VAL A 10 -19.77 7.25 -5.76
N LEU A 11 -19.51 7.80 -6.95
CA LEU A 11 -18.13 7.92 -7.44
C LEU A 11 -17.29 8.84 -6.57
N ALA A 12 -17.82 10.00 -6.14
CA ALA A 12 -17.12 10.91 -5.26
C ALA A 12 -16.75 10.28 -3.90
N THR A 13 -17.64 9.47 -3.33
CA THR A 13 -17.34 8.76 -2.06
C THR A 13 -16.29 7.65 -2.26
N LEU A 14 -16.33 6.93 -3.38
CA LEU A 14 -15.32 5.94 -3.74
C LEU A 14 -13.94 6.60 -4.00
N ASP A 15 -13.91 7.78 -4.62
CA ASP A 15 -12.70 8.56 -4.83
C ASP A 15 -12.07 9.03 -3.52
N ALA A 16 -12.88 9.58 -2.61
CA ALA A 16 -12.40 9.97 -1.28
C ALA A 16 -11.82 8.77 -0.52
N ARG A 17 -12.47 7.59 -0.62
CA ARG A 17 -11.97 6.35 -0.02
C ARG A 17 -10.66 5.89 -0.68
N ALA A 18 -10.54 6.01 -2.00
CA ALA A 18 -9.33 5.62 -2.73
C ALA A 18 -8.15 6.52 -2.37
N MET A 19 -8.38 7.82 -2.20
CA MET A 19 -7.35 8.76 -1.74
C MET A 19 -6.85 8.43 -0.33
N ARG A 20 -7.76 8.09 0.61
CA ARG A 20 -7.37 7.65 1.96
C ARG A 20 -6.52 6.37 1.89
N GLN A 21 -7.01 5.36 1.16
CA GLN A 21 -6.30 4.10 0.97
C GLN A 21 -4.91 4.29 0.34
N ALA A 22 -4.76 5.22 -0.60
CA ALA A 22 -3.49 5.53 -1.23
C ALA A 22 -2.48 6.15 -0.23
N ARG A 23 -2.95 7.03 0.67
CA ARG A 23 -2.11 7.58 1.75
C ARG A 23 -1.69 6.49 2.73
N ASP A 24 -2.62 5.63 3.12
CA ASP A 24 -2.32 4.52 4.04
C ASP A 24 -1.28 3.58 3.44
N LEU A 25 -1.41 3.22 2.15
CA LEU A 25 -0.43 2.41 1.41
C LEU A 25 0.94 3.11 1.29
N ALA A 26 0.96 4.43 1.11
CA ALA A 26 2.21 5.19 1.09
C ALA A 26 2.89 5.18 2.47
N GLY A 27 2.11 5.34 3.55
CA GLY A 27 2.59 5.20 4.92
C GLY A 27 3.16 3.82 5.20
N GLN A 28 2.45 2.75 4.81
CA GLN A 28 2.93 1.38 4.94
C GLN A 28 4.22 1.12 4.14
N ARG A 29 4.35 1.67 2.93
CA ARG A 29 5.60 1.61 2.16
C ARG A 29 6.76 2.28 2.88
N ALA A 30 6.51 3.43 3.51
CA ALA A 30 7.54 4.13 4.28
C ALA A 30 7.97 3.31 5.50
N VAL A 31 7.02 2.68 6.21
CA VAL A 31 7.31 1.75 7.31
C VAL A 31 8.16 0.57 6.82
N MET A 32 7.80 -0.04 5.69
CA MET A 32 8.57 -1.11 5.06
C MET A 32 10.00 -0.71 4.71
N ALA A 33 10.20 0.50 4.18
CA ALA A 33 11.53 1.04 3.94
C ALA A 33 12.33 1.22 5.24
N GLY A 34 11.66 1.63 6.33
CA GLY A 34 12.25 1.72 7.67
C GLY A 34 12.75 0.38 8.22
N PHE A 35 12.04 -0.72 7.95
CA PHE A 35 12.52 -2.06 8.31
C PHE A 35 13.81 -2.41 7.55
N ALA A 36 13.88 -2.14 6.25
CA ALA A 36 15.07 -2.44 5.45
C ALA A 36 16.31 -1.65 5.93
N THR A 37 16.13 -0.36 6.26
CA THR A 37 17.23 0.48 6.78
C THR A 37 17.69 0.02 8.15
N ARG A 38 16.77 -0.27 9.08
CA ARG A 38 17.13 -0.78 10.41
C ARG A 38 17.81 -2.15 10.34
N ARG A 39 17.34 -3.04 9.44
CA ARG A 39 17.95 -4.34 9.21
C ARG A 39 19.40 -4.21 8.72
N ALA A 40 19.65 -3.32 7.77
CA ALA A 40 20.99 -3.04 7.29
C ALA A 40 21.89 -2.51 8.42
N ALA A 41 21.38 -1.59 9.24
CA ALA A 41 22.12 -1.07 10.39
C ALA A 41 22.51 -2.16 11.39
N LEU A 42 21.56 -3.03 11.78
CA LEU A 42 21.85 -4.16 12.68
C LEU A 42 22.89 -5.12 12.13
N LEU A 43 22.84 -5.42 10.83
CA LEU A 43 23.85 -6.28 10.20
C LEU A 43 25.24 -5.64 10.20
N MET A 44 25.33 -4.33 10.02
CA MET A 44 26.61 -3.62 10.16
C MET A 44 27.10 -3.65 11.61
N GLU A 45 26.23 -3.37 12.60
CA GLU A 45 26.56 -3.44 14.02
C GLU A 45 27.10 -4.83 14.40
N ILE A 46 26.44 -5.91 13.95
CA ILE A 46 26.91 -7.29 14.13
C ILE A 46 28.29 -7.48 13.51
N GLY A 47 28.49 -7.07 12.25
CA GLY A 47 29.78 -7.19 11.58
C GLY A 47 30.91 -6.43 12.28
N GLU A 48 30.62 -5.26 12.86
CA GLU A 48 31.58 -4.51 13.68
C GLU A 48 31.95 -5.27 14.97
N PHE A 49 30.98 -5.88 15.64
CA PHE A 49 31.26 -6.73 16.80
C PHE A 49 32.04 -7.99 16.44
N GLU A 50 31.76 -8.62 15.30
CA GLU A 50 32.52 -9.76 14.79
C GLU A 50 33.97 -9.37 14.44
N ALA A 51 34.18 -8.21 13.80
CA ALA A 51 35.50 -7.67 13.55
C ALA A 51 36.26 -7.38 14.86
N ARG A 52 35.58 -6.83 15.86
CA ARG A 52 36.17 -6.64 17.20
C ARG A 52 36.50 -7.95 17.89
N ARG A 53 35.64 -8.96 17.76
CA ARG A 53 35.84 -10.30 18.34
C ARG A 53 37.05 -11.00 17.74
N THR A 54 37.20 -10.93 16.42
CA THR A 54 38.34 -11.50 15.69
C THR A 54 39.64 -10.75 16.02
N ALA A 55 39.63 -9.42 16.06
CA ALA A 55 40.78 -8.63 16.48
C ALA A 55 41.20 -8.89 17.94
N CYS A 56 40.24 -9.17 18.83
CA CYS A 56 40.55 -9.57 20.21
C CYS A 56 41.12 -11.00 20.26
N SER A 57 40.77 -11.88 19.33
CA SER A 57 41.19 -13.28 19.31
C SER A 57 42.64 -13.44 18.83
N MET A 58 43.61 -12.96 19.61
CA MET A 58 45.03 -13.14 19.30
C MET A 58 45.53 -14.51 19.77
N PRO A 59 46.21 -15.29 18.91
CA PRO A 59 46.94 -16.48 19.33
C PRO A 59 48.19 -16.06 20.11
N GLY A 60 48.37 -16.59 21.32
CA GLY A 60 49.51 -16.27 22.17
C GLY A 60 49.49 -17.02 23.51
N SER A 61 50.62 -17.02 24.20
CA SER A 61 50.73 -17.55 25.56
C SER A 61 50.25 -16.49 26.56
N TYR A 62 49.18 -16.78 27.29
CA TYR A 62 48.62 -15.89 28.30
C TYR A 62 48.97 -16.38 29.72
N ARG A 63 49.21 -15.45 30.64
CA ARG A 63 49.15 -15.80 32.07
C ARG A 63 47.69 -16.08 32.46
N PRO A 64 47.41 -16.91 33.48
CA PRO A 64 46.04 -17.27 33.86
C PRO A 64 45.09 -16.08 34.06
N GLY A 65 45.55 -14.99 34.69
CA GLY A 65 44.75 -13.78 34.88
C GLY A 65 44.49 -12.97 33.60
N GLU A 66 45.42 -13.00 32.64
CA GLU A 66 45.26 -12.36 31.33
C GLU A 66 44.28 -13.14 30.46
N TRP A 67 44.39 -14.48 30.50
CA TRP A 67 43.46 -15.39 29.84
C TRP A 67 42.02 -15.19 30.32
N ALA A 68 41.80 -15.14 31.64
CA ALA A 68 40.47 -14.93 32.20
C ALA A 68 39.86 -13.58 31.74
N ARG A 69 40.64 -12.49 31.75
CA ARG A 69 40.19 -11.18 31.24
C ARG A 69 39.88 -11.24 29.75
N GLN A 70 40.69 -11.94 28.98
CA GLN A 70 40.50 -12.12 27.55
C GLN A 70 39.21 -12.89 27.24
N CYS A 71 38.96 -14.02 27.91
CA CYS A 71 37.71 -14.75 27.81
C CYS A 71 36.51 -13.88 28.19
N GLY A 72 36.60 -13.10 29.28
CA GLY A 72 35.54 -12.17 29.69
C GLY A 72 35.21 -11.13 28.61
N ARG A 73 36.23 -10.54 27.96
CA ARG A 73 36.03 -9.62 26.83
C ARG A 73 35.35 -10.30 25.64
N LEU A 74 35.80 -11.49 25.26
CA LEU A 74 35.21 -12.25 24.15
C LEU A 74 33.76 -12.65 24.45
N ALA A 75 33.46 -13.04 25.69
CA ALA A 75 32.11 -13.36 26.12
C ALA A 75 31.19 -12.13 26.08
N ALA A 76 31.68 -10.96 26.53
CA ALA A 76 30.92 -9.72 26.44
C ALA A 76 30.61 -9.33 24.98
N ILE A 77 31.59 -9.41 24.07
CA ILE A 77 31.35 -9.15 22.64
C ILE A 77 30.38 -10.18 22.05
N GLY A 78 30.52 -11.45 22.41
CA GLY A 78 29.58 -12.50 21.98
C GLY A 78 28.16 -12.25 22.46
N HIS A 79 27.98 -11.72 23.68
CA HIS A 79 26.68 -11.33 24.20
C HIS A 79 26.06 -10.18 23.39
N GLU A 80 26.83 -9.15 23.05
CA GLU A 80 26.36 -8.04 22.21
C GLU A 80 25.91 -8.53 20.82
N ILE A 81 26.66 -9.46 20.20
CA ILE A 81 26.27 -10.07 18.92
C ILE A 81 24.91 -10.77 19.07
N LEU A 82 24.75 -11.62 20.09
CA LEU A 82 23.50 -12.34 20.35
C LEU A 82 22.32 -11.38 20.55
N LEU A 83 22.51 -10.28 21.28
CA LEU A 83 21.46 -9.27 21.46
C LEU A 83 21.03 -8.66 20.12
N ARG A 84 21.98 -8.32 19.24
CA ARG A 84 21.66 -7.77 17.90
C ARG A 84 21.02 -8.80 16.99
N GLU A 85 21.41 -10.06 17.07
CA GLU A 85 20.76 -11.16 16.33
C GLU A 85 19.31 -11.39 16.79
N MET A 86 19.04 -11.27 18.09
CA MET A 86 17.68 -11.31 18.63
C MET A 86 16.84 -10.12 18.12
N GLU A 87 17.39 -8.90 18.19
CA GLU A 87 16.74 -7.69 17.64
C GLU A 87 16.46 -7.84 16.14
N LEU A 88 17.39 -8.44 15.38
CA LEU A 88 17.25 -8.70 13.95
C LEU A 88 16.11 -9.68 13.66
N THR A 89 16.01 -10.74 14.47
CA THR A 89 14.94 -11.74 14.36
C THR A 89 13.58 -11.12 14.63
N GLU A 90 13.45 -10.36 15.73
CA GLU A 90 12.21 -9.64 16.06
C GLU A 90 11.83 -8.63 14.98
N LEU A 91 12.83 -7.94 14.39
CA LEU A 91 12.61 -7.00 13.29
C LEU A 91 12.07 -7.71 12.04
N ASP A 92 12.63 -8.88 11.69
CA ASP A 92 12.19 -9.66 10.53
C ASP A 92 10.78 -10.23 10.73
N GLU A 93 10.40 -10.64 11.95
CA GLU A 93 9.03 -11.03 12.29
C GLU A 93 8.04 -9.86 12.12
N ARG A 94 8.38 -8.68 12.66
CA ARG A 94 7.56 -7.46 12.51
C ARG A 94 7.46 -7.03 11.05
N ARG A 95 8.55 -7.17 10.29
CA ARG A 95 8.55 -6.91 8.85
C ARG A 95 7.59 -7.85 8.12
N ALA A 96 7.61 -9.14 8.42
CA ALA A 96 6.69 -10.11 7.80
C ALA A 96 5.22 -9.75 8.09
N GLN A 97 4.88 -9.39 9.32
CA GLN A 97 3.53 -8.93 9.68
C GLN A 97 3.13 -7.66 8.92
N ALA A 98 4.06 -6.69 8.79
CA ALA A 98 3.83 -5.47 8.03
C ALA A 98 3.66 -5.74 6.52
N GLU A 99 4.41 -6.69 5.95
CA GLU A 99 4.25 -7.14 4.56
C GLU A 99 2.87 -7.75 4.32
N ASP A 100 2.39 -8.59 5.22
CA ASP A 100 1.07 -9.20 5.10
C ASP A 100 -0.05 -8.17 5.22
N ALA A 101 0.07 -7.23 6.16
CA ALA A 101 -0.86 -6.10 6.26
C ALA A 101 -0.84 -5.24 4.98
N TYR A 102 0.33 -5.01 4.39
CA TYR A 102 0.48 -4.28 3.14
C TYR A 102 -0.17 -5.02 1.96
N ARG A 103 0.02 -6.35 1.84
CA ARG A 103 -0.63 -7.17 0.82
C ARG A 103 -2.16 -7.12 0.92
N GLN A 104 -2.69 -7.21 2.14
CA GLN A 104 -4.12 -7.09 2.39
C GLN A 104 -4.66 -5.71 1.99
N ALA A 105 -3.95 -4.64 2.37
CA ALA A 105 -4.30 -3.27 1.99
C ALA A 105 -4.27 -3.07 0.46
N LEU A 106 -3.33 -3.71 -0.24
CA LEU A 106 -3.24 -3.66 -1.70
C LEU A 106 -4.39 -4.42 -2.38
N ALA A 107 -4.82 -5.55 -1.81
CA ALA A 107 -6.01 -6.26 -2.28
C ALA A 107 -7.28 -5.42 -2.12
N VAL A 108 -7.45 -4.74 -0.98
CA VAL A 108 -8.56 -3.80 -0.73
C VAL A 108 -8.54 -2.64 -1.73
N ALA A 109 -7.38 -2.04 -1.97
CA ALA A 109 -7.22 -0.96 -2.94
C ALA A 109 -7.58 -1.42 -4.37
N SER A 110 -7.12 -2.62 -4.76
CA SER A 110 -7.44 -3.22 -6.05
C SER A 110 -8.92 -3.47 -6.22
N HIS A 111 -9.59 -3.97 -5.17
CA HIS A 111 -11.04 -4.18 -5.18
C HIS A 111 -11.81 -2.85 -5.30
N LEU A 112 -11.36 -1.81 -4.58
CA LEU A 112 -11.96 -0.48 -4.65
C LEU A 112 -11.85 0.12 -6.05
N GLU A 113 -10.69 0.00 -6.69
CA GLU A 113 -10.46 0.46 -8.06
C GLU A 113 -11.37 -0.25 -9.06
N ARG A 114 -11.55 -1.58 -8.93
CA ARG A 114 -12.51 -2.35 -9.74
C ARG A 114 -13.94 -1.85 -9.55
N ARG A 115 -14.37 -1.60 -8.30
CA ARG A 115 -15.70 -1.05 -8.00
C ARG A 115 -15.90 0.33 -8.62
N LYS A 116 -14.91 1.22 -8.50
CA LYS A 116 -14.94 2.55 -9.09
C LYS A 116 -15.12 2.48 -10.61
N ARG A 117 -14.35 1.64 -11.32
CA ARG A 117 -14.50 1.42 -12.76
C ARG A 117 -15.90 0.95 -13.13
N LYS A 118 -16.42 -0.06 -12.42
CA LYS A 118 -17.78 -0.58 -12.63
C LYS A 118 -18.85 0.51 -12.47
N HIS A 119 -18.74 1.37 -11.46
CA HIS A 119 -19.66 2.48 -11.27
C HIS A 119 -19.53 3.57 -12.35
N ALA A 120 -18.30 3.88 -12.78
CA ALA A 120 -18.04 4.84 -13.84
C ALA A 120 -18.62 4.37 -15.18
N ASP A 121 -18.47 3.08 -15.50
CA ASP A 121 -19.00 2.47 -16.72
C ASP A 121 -20.53 2.45 -16.71
N ARG A 122 -21.14 2.09 -15.58
CA ARG A 122 -22.60 2.17 -15.41
C ARG A 122 -23.12 3.59 -15.59
N LEU A 123 -22.43 4.60 -15.05
CA LEU A 123 -22.81 6.00 -15.23
C LEU A 123 -22.69 6.45 -16.69
N ARG A 124 -21.63 6.03 -17.40
CA ARG A 124 -21.46 6.27 -18.83
C ARG A 124 -22.61 5.66 -19.64
N GLN A 125 -23.02 4.43 -19.31
CA GLN A 125 -24.14 3.75 -19.97
C GLN A 125 -25.47 4.48 -19.72
N LEU A 126 -25.75 4.90 -18.47
CA LEU A 126 -26.96 5.65 -18.14
C LEU A 126 -27.02 6.99 -18.90
N ARG A 127 -25.88 7.69 -19.05
CA ARG A 127 -25.81 8.93 -19.84
C ARG A 127 -26.10 8.69 -21.32
N ARG A 128 -25.54 7.62 -21.91
CA ARG A 128 -25.82 7.24 -23.31
C ARG A 128 -27.30 6.94 -23.52
N LEU A 129 -27.92 6.17 -22.63
CA LEU A 129 -29.36 5.87 -22.69
C LEU A 129 -30.21 7.14 -22.55
N ALA A 130 -29.86 8.03 -21.62
CA ALA A 130 -30.58 9.29 -21.44
C ALA A 130 -30.49 10.20 -22.68
N ASN A 131 -29.33 10.23 -23.36
CA ASN A 131 -29.16 10.97 -24.60
C ASN A 131 -29.98 10.36 -25.74
N ALA A 132 -29.94 9.03 -25.92
CA ALA A 132 -30.73 8.34 -26.93
C ALA A 132 -32.25 8.52 -26.74
N VAL A 133 -32.72 8.58 -25.50
CA VAL A 133 -34.14 8.88 -25.19
C VAL A 133 -34.50 10.33 -25.55
N ARG A 134 -33.60 11.29 -25.35
CA ARG A 134 -33.82 12.67 -25.79
C ARG A 134 -33.86 12.78 -27.30
N GLU A 135 -32.87 12.22 -28.00
CA GLU A 135 -32.81 12.23 -29.46
C GLU A 135 -34.09 11.66 -30.09
N ARG A 136 -34.59 10.52 -29.59
CA ARG A 136 -35.86 9.95 -30.05
C ARG A 136 -37.09 10.81 -29.75
N ARG A 137 -37.07 11.53 -28.62
CA ARG A 137 -38.17 12.43 -28.26
C ARG A 137 -38.17 13.66 -29.16
N ASP A 138 -37.00 14.25 -29.39
CA ASP A 138 -36.83 15.39 -30.29
C ASP A 138 -37.25 15.00 -31.73
N GLU A 139 -36.91 13.79 -32.20
CA GLU A 139 -37.40 13.25 -33.48
C GLU A 139 -38.92 13.08 -33.53
N SER A 140 -39.53 12.58 -32.45
CA SER A 140 -40.99 12.43 -32.35
C SER A 140 -41.71 13.77 -32.36
N ASP A 141 -41.20 14.74 -31.59
CA ASP A 141 -41.78 16.08 -31.50
C ASP A 141 -41.71 16.79 -32.89
N ILE A 142 -40.61 16.62 -33.63
CA ILE A 142 -40.48 17.11 -35.02
C ILE A 142 -41.48 16.44 -35.98
N LEU A 143 -41.71 15.14 -35.83
CA LEU A 143 -42.66 14.40 -36.66
C LEU A 143 -44.11 14.82 -36.36
N ASP A 144 -44.45 15.02 -35.09
CA ASP A 144 -45.78 15.48 -34.66
C ASP A 144 -46.06 16.92 -35.13
N GLU A 145 -45.07 17.82 -35.09
CA GLU A 145 -45.19 19.17 -35.66
C GLU A 145 -45.42 19.13 -37.18
N ARG A 146 -44.75 18.23 -37.91
CA ARG A 146 -44.99 18.05 -39.34
C ARG A 146 -46.40 17.55 -39.64
N VAL A 147 -46.89 16.56 -38.90
CA VAL A 147 -48.23 15.99 -39.10
C VAL A 147 -49.33 17.01 -38.76
N ASN A 148 -49.19 17.73 -37.65
CA ASN A 148 -50.16 18.75 -37.24
C ASN A 148 -50.11 20.02 -38.09
N GLY A 149 -48.93 20.42 -38.57
CA GLY A 149 -48.76 21.54 -39.50
C GLY A 149 -49.35 21.29 -40.89
N THR A 150 -49.45 20.03 -41.32
CA THR A 150 -50.17 19.67 -42.57
C THR A 150 -51.68 19.59 -42.43
N SER A 151 -52.22 19.61 -41.20
CA SER A 151 -53.66 19.41 -40.93
C SER A 151 -54.49 20.70 -40.97
N THR A 152 -53.89 21.86 -41.28
CA THR A 152 -54.57 23.18 -41.33
C THR A 152 -54.92 23.66 -42.74
N LEU A 153 -54.79 22.80 -43.76
CA LEU A 153 -54.99 23.18 -45.19
C LEU A 153 -56.21 22.53 -45.87
N TYR A 154 -57.21 22.05 -45.14
CA TYR A 154 -58.49 21.62 -45.72
C TYR A 154 -59.68 22.27 -45.03
#